data_AF-A0A7Y4SUH4-F1
#
_entry.id   AF-A0A7Y4SUH4-F1
#
_cell.length_a   1.000
_cell.length_b   1.000
_cell.length_c   1.000
_cell.angle_alpha   90.00
_cell.angle_beta   90.00
_cell.angle_gamma   90.00
#
_symmetry.space_group_name_H-M   'P 1'
#
loop_
_entity.id
_entity.type
_entity.pdbx_description
1 polymer ?
#
loop_
_entity_poly.entity_id
_entity_poly.type
_entity_poly.pdbx_seq_one_letter_code
_entity_poly.pdbx_strand_id
1 'polypeptide(L)'
;MSFWARTTATFAALVLAGACLTQNPASIKQHLWWAGLGPVLPHETFPADCALCHEGTDWQGVRADFTFDHAAETGYTLAGAHARATCLLCHNDRGPVAMFQTQGCAGCHEDIHRAQLGPDCARCHQENTWQPFGQIELHARTRFPLIGVHAATACHRCHQGAELGSFVPTDTECLTCHRSDLARAVNPNHAGLGWVDRCNRCHLPRTWNHAEINN
;
A
#
# COMPACT_ATOMS: atom_id res chain seq x y z
N MET A 1 -29.45 -72.16 -5.35
CA MET A 1 -29.10 -70.81 -5.85
C MET A 1 -28.47 -70.06 -4.69
N SER A 2 -27.15 -69.96 -4.73
CA SER A 2 -26.28 -69.37 -3.70
C SER A 2 -26.43 -67.86 -3.67
N PHE A 3 -26.49 -67.25 -2.49
CA PHE A 3 -25.89 -65.92 -2.27
C PHE A 3 -25.36 -65.82 -0.83
N TRP A 4 -24.18 -65.21 -0.77
CA TRP A 4 -23.25 -65.17 0.35
C TRP A 4 -23.54 -64.04 1.33
N ALA A 5 -22.99 -64.23 2.52
CA ALA A 5 -22.67 -63.23 3.54
C ALA A 5 -22.13 -61.89 2.99
N ARG A 6 -22.38 -60.79 3.71
CA ARG A 6 -21.37 -60.10 4.54
C ARG A 6 -21.93 -58.84 5.22
N THR A 7 -21.50 -58.73 6.47
CA THR A 7 -21.37 -57.56 7.34
C THR A 7 -20.74 -56.32 6.68
N THR A 8 -21.22 -55.13 7.04
CA THR A 8 -20.44 -53.88 7.29
C THR A 8 -21.38 -52.92 8.06
N ALA A 9 -21.16 -52.54 9.32
CA ALA A 9 -20.06 -51.76 9.92
C ALA A 9 -19.96 -50.35 9.29
N THR A 10 -20.66 -49.36 9.84
CA THR A 10 -20.20 -48.33 10.82
C THR A 10 -19.65 -47.02 10.21
N PHE A 11 -20.09 -45.90 10.81
CA PHE A 11 -19.46 -44.58 10.88
C PHE A 11 -19.14 -43.83 9.59
N ALA A 12 -20.09 -42.99 9.15
CA ALA A 12 -19.81 -41.82 8.33
C ALA A 12 -20.35 -40.56 9.04
N ALA A 13 -19.53 -39.97 9.90
CA ALA A 13 -19.60 -38.56 10.30
C ALA A 13 -18.56 -38.29 11.40
N LEU A 14 -17.37 -37.84 11.02
CA LEU A 14 -16.40 -37.08 11.84
C LEU A 14 -15.02 -37.25 11.21
N VAL A 15 -14.59 -36.33 10.34
CA VAL A 15 -13.24 -35.70 10.33
C VAL A 15 -13.29 -34.54 9.33
N LEU A 16 -13.81 -33.38 9.73
CA LEU A 16 -13.57 -32.10 9.04
C LEU A 16 -13.33 -30.97 10.06
N ALA A 17 -12.64 -31.29 11.16
CA ALA A 17 -12.20 -30.33 12.17
C ALA A 17 -10.72 -30.53 12.54
N GLY A 18 -9.91 -31.02 11.60
CA GLY A 18 -8.51 -31.39 11.84
C GLY A 18 -7.45 -30.47 11.22
N ALA A 19 -7.82 -29.43 10.47
CA ALA A 19 -6.85 -28.63 9.71
C ALA A 19 -6.58 -27.22 10.25
N CYS A 20 -7.13 -26.87 11.43
CA CYS A 20 -6.79 -25.63 12.14
C CYS A 20 -6.02 -25.86 13.45
N LEU A 21 -5.72 -27.10 13.82
CA LEU A 21 -5.02 -27.44 15.08
C LEU A 21 -3.54 -27.75 14.91
N THR A 22 -2.96 -27.57 13.71
CA THR A 22 -1.52 -27.78 13.46
C THR A 22 -0.75 -26.49 13.18
N GLN A 23 -1.38 -25.31 13.27
CA GLN A 23 -0.63 -24.08 13.46
C GLN A 23 -0.21 -24.03 14.92
N ASN A 24 0.82 -24.82 15.24
CA ASN A 24 1.56 -24.67 16.49
C ASN A 24 2.07 -23.22 16.51
N PRO A 25 1.66 -22.36 17.47
CA PRO A 25 2.18 -21.00 17.56
C PRO A 25 3.69 -20.96 17.85
N ALA A 26 4.35 -22.11 17.99
CA ALA A 26 5.80 -22.25 18.13
C ALA A 26 6.64 -21.92 16.88
N SER A 27 6.06 -21.50 15.74
CA SER A 27 6.86 -21.11 14.56
C SER A 27 7.33 -19.65 14.55
N ILE A 28 6.95 -18.84 15.54
CA ILE A 28 7.67 -17.61 15.87
C ILE A 28 8.03 -17.72 17.34
N LYS A 29 9.30 -17.99 17.64
CA LYS A 29 9.79 -17.78 19.01
C LYS A 29 9.53 -16.30 19.31
N GLN A 30 8.52 -15.99 20.12
CA GLN A 30 8.45 -14.69 20.76
C GLN A 30 9.62 -14.66 21.74
N HIS A 31 10.78 -14.20 21.25
CA HIS A 31 11.95 -14.02 22.07
C HIS A 31 11.59 -13.00 23.16
N LEU A 32 11.68 -13.46 24.40
CA LEU A 32 11.70 -12.74 25.67
C LEU A 32 11.03 -11.36 25.65
N TRP A 33 9.78 -11.28 26.12
CA TRP A 33 9.16 -9.99 26.43
C TRP A 33 9.81 -9.39 27.69
N TRP A 34 10.33 -8.16 27.59
CA TRP A 34 10.87 -7.42 28.73
C TRP A 34 9.89 -6.35 29.18
N ALA A 35 9.52 -6.41 30.47
CA ALA A 35 8.64 -5.42 31.08
C ALA A 35 9.27 -4.02 30.97
N GLY A 36 8.61 -3.11 30.23
CA GLY A 36 9.05 -1.72 30.03
C GLY A 36 9.71 -1.43 28.68
N LEU A 37 10.17 -2.44 27.95
CA LEU A 37 10.82 -2.27 26.64
C LEU A 37 10.08 -2.96 25.48
N GLY A 38 9.10 -3.83 25.78
CA GLY A 38 8.30 -4.53 24.78
C GLY A 38 8.94 -5.84 24.33
N PRO A 39 8.56 -6.38 23.15
CA PRO A 39 9.22 -7.56 22.60
C PRO A 39 10.69 -7.25 22.30
N VAL A 40 11.60 -8.08 22.82
CA VAL A 40 13.03 -7.98 22.45
C VAL A 40 13.15 -8.34 20.98
N LEU A 41 13.48 -7.34 20.16
CA LEU A 41 13.85 -7.54 18.76
C LEU A 41 15.13 -8.38 18.71
N PRO A 42 15.12 -9.58 18.10
CA PRO A 42 16.31 -10.41 18.05
C PRO A 42 17.43 -9.71 17.28
N HIS A 43 18.57 -9.52 17.94
CA HIS A 43 19.73 -8.81 17.39
C HIS A 43 21.01 -9.65 17.51
N GLU A 44 20.86 -10.98 17.52
CA GLU A 44 21.97 -11.94 17.54
C GLU A 44 22.87 -11.84 16.29
N THR A 45 22.31 -11.33 15.19
CA THR A 45 23.02 -11.10 13.92
C THR A 45 23.35 -9.62 13.68
N PHE A 46 23.27 -8.78 14.71
CA PHE A 46 23.57 -7.35 14.58
C PHE A 46 25.05 -7.16 14.19
N PRO A 47 25.36 -6.35 13.18
CA PRO A 47 26.72 -6.25 12.64
C PRO A 47 27.60 -5.26 13.44
N ALA A 48 27.59 -5.35 14.77
CA ALA A 48 28.45 -4.56 15.66
C ALA A 48 28.63 -5.25 17.02
N ASP A 49 29.62 -4.78 17.76
CA ASP A 49 29.87 -5.24 19.13
C ASP A 49 28.72 -4.88 20.08
N CYS A 50 28.40 -5.78 21.01
CA CYS A 50 27.33 -5.56 22.00
C CYS A 50 27.51 -4.27 22.80
N ALA A 51 28.77 -3.84 23.00
CA ALA A 51 29.14 -2.63 23.72
C ALA A 51 28.66 -1.33 23.04
N LEU A 52 28.25 -1.40 21.77
CA LEU A 52 27.64 -0.29 21.06
C LEU A 52 26.34 0.17 21.75
N CYS A 53 25.55 -0.78 22.22
CA CYS A 53 24.27 -0.52 22.89
C CYS A 53 24.30 -0.80 24.39
N HIS A 54 25.17 -1.69 24.88
CA HIS A 54 25.18 -2.14 26.27
C HIS A 54 26.43 -1.70 27.05
N GLU A 55 26.27 -1.40 28.34
CA GLU A 55 27.36 -0.97 29.23
C GLU A 55 28.11 -2.14 29.88
N GLY A 56 27.65 -3.38 29.66
CA GLY A 56 28.33 -4.60 30.11
C GLY A 56 28.20 -4.91 31.60
N THR A 57 27.57 -4.05 32.40
CA THR A 57 27.24 -4.30 33.81
C THR A 57 26.03 -5.21 33.96
N ASP A 58 25.07 -5.08 33.05
CA ASP A 58 23.92 -5.95 32.86
C ASP A 58 23.41 -5.85 31.40
N TRP A 59 22.39 -6.63 31.07
CA TRP A 59 21.77 -6.66 29.73
C TRP A 59 20.48 -5.84 29.63
N GLN A 60 20.03 -5.23 30.72
CA GLN A 60 18.80 -4.45 30.79
C GLN A 60 19.06 -2.97 30.46
N GLY A 61 20.26 -2.48 30.80
CA GLY A 61 20.74 -1.15 30.45
C GLY A 61 21.11 -1.07 28.97
N VAL A 62 20.47 -0.12 28.29
CA VAL A 62 20.90 0.39 26.99
C VAL A 62 21.50 1.77 27.21
N ARG A 63 22.66 2.01 26.59
CA ARG A 63 23.37 3.29 26.64
C ARG A 63 22.47 4.42 26.16
N ALA A 64 22.28 5.42 27.02
CA ALA A 64 21.53 6.63 26.66
C ALA A 64 22.34 7.54 25.72
N ASP A 65 23.67 7.39 25.70
CA ASP A 65 24.62 8.18 24.93
C ASP A 65 25.06 7.48 23.62
N PHE A 66 24.28 6.52 23.12
CA PHE A 66 24.58 5.86 21.87
C PHE A 66 24.75 6.87 20.73
N THR A 67 25.95 6.90 20.15
CA THR A 67 26.26 7.67 18.94
C THR A 67 26.92 6.75 17.92
N PHE A 68 26.39 6.74 16.70
CA PHE A 68 26.97 6.00 15.58
C PHE A 68 26.79 6.80 14.30
N ASP A 69 27.89 7.19 13.66
CA ASP A 69 27.85 7.86 12.36
C ASP A 69 27.79 6.80 11.25
N HIS A 70 26.58 6.53 10.77
CA HIS A 70 26.36 5.49 9.78
C HIS A 70 27.14 5.73 8.49
N ALA A 71 27.31 6.99 8.07
CA ALA A 71 28.03 7.32 6.85
C ALA A 71 29.54 7.13 7.03
N ALA A 72 30.10 7.57 8.16
CA ALA A 72 31.52 7.40 8.44
C ALA A 72 31.93 5.94 8.62
N GLU A 73 31.08 5.15 9.30
CA GLU A 73 31.42 3.76 9.68
C GLU A 73 31.13 2.75 8.56
N THR A 74 30.11 2.99 7.73
CA THR A 74 29.67 2.03 6.70
C THR A 74 29.80 2.54 5.27
N GLY A 75 30.03 3.84 5.08
CA GLY A 75 29.97 4.50 3.77
C GLY A 75 28.53 4.73 3.26
N TYR A 76 27.50 4.32 4.01
CA TYR A 76 26.10 4.48 3.62
C TYR A 76 25.44 5.62 4.40
N THR A 77 24.94 6.62 3.69
CA THR A 77 24.25 7.76 4.31
C THR A 77 22.77 7.46 4.44
N LEU A 78 22.25 7.54 5.67
CA LEU A 78 20.81 7.53 5.92
C LEU A 78 20.23 8.92 5.62
N ALA A 79 19.21 8.98 4.77
CA ALA A 79 18.57 10.23 4.34
C ALA A 79 17.07 10.25 4.65
N GLY A 80 16.46 11.44 4.59
CA GLY A 80 15.03 11.62 4.79
C GLY A 80 14.52 11.09 6.15
N ALA A 81 13.46 10.29 6.13
CA ALA A 81 12.92 9.65 7.31
C ALA A 81 13.83 8.52 7.84
N HIS A 82 14.64 7.88 6.99
CA HIS A 82 15.55 6.82 7.39
C HIS A 82 16.66 7.32 8.33
N ALA A 83 17.06 8.58 8.24
CA ALA A 83 18.02 9.20 9.16
C ALA A 83 17.54 9.24 10.62
N ARG A 84 16.24 9.05 10.85
CA ARG A 84 15.60 9.00 12.18
C ARG A 84 15.19 7.58 12.58
N ALA A 85 15.47 6.58 11.75
CA ALA A 85 15.16 5.20 12.05
C ALA A 85 16.07 4.70 13.18
N THR A 86 15.50 3.93 14.11
CA THR A 86 16.30 3.19 15.09
C THR A 86 17.03 2.04 14.39
N CYS A 87 18.21 1.65 14.88
CA CYS A 87 19.06 0.66 14.23
C CYS A 87 18.32 -0.66 13.92
N LEU A 88 17.46 -1.11 14.83
CA LEU A 88 16.75 -2.39 14.73
C LEU A 88 15.60 -2.39 13.71
N LEU A 89 15.16 -1.23 13.21
CA LEU A 89 14.19 -1.19 12.11
C LEU A 89 14.77 -1.79 10.82
N CYS A 90 16.09 -1.68 10.62
CA CYS A 90 16.79 -2.25 9.48
C CYS A 90 17.62 -3.47 9.87
N HIS A 91 18.43 -3.36 10.92
CA HIS A 91 19.31 -4.43 11.40
C HIS A 91 18.56 -5.35 12.35
N ASN A 92 17.78 -6.25 11.76
CA ASN A 92 17.04 -7.27 12.47
C ASN A 92 17.30 -8.65 11.88
N ASP A 93 16.65 -9.62 12.49
CA ASP A 93 16.67 -11.05 12.21
C ASP A 93 16.02 -11.45 10.86
N ARG A 94 15.52 -10.49 10.06
CA ARG A 94 15.16 -10.75 8.66
C ARG A 94 16.37 -11.06 7.77
N GLY A 95 17.57 -10.67 8.21
CA GLY A 95 18.83 -10.93 7.52
C GLY A 95 19.57 -9.66 7.10
N PRO A 96 20.63 -9.78 6.29
CA PRO A 96 21.47 -8.65 5.92
C PRO A 96 20.69 -7.57 5.17
N VAL A 97 20.77 -6.32 5.63
CA VAL A 97 20.12 -5.14 5.01
C VAL A 97 20.46 -5.02 3.52
N ALA A 98 21.69 -5.37 3.13
CA ALA A 98 22.15 -5.36 1.75
C ALA A 98 21.26 -6.21 0.81
N MET A 99 20.66 -7.31 1.30
CA MET A 99 19.76 -8.14 0.49
C MET A 99 18.46 -7.41 0.17
N PHE A 100 17.84 -6.77 1.17
CA PHE A 100 16.58 -6.05 1.00
C PHE A 100 16.76 -4.77 0.19
N GLN A 101 17.90 -4.10 0.37
CA GLN A 101 18.22 -2.86 -0.36
C GLN A 101 18.25 -3.06 -1.87
N THR A 102 18.63 -4.25 -2.37
CA THR A 102 18.58 -4.57 -3.81
C THR A 102 17.17 -4.54 -4.41
N GLN A 103 16.14 -4.69 -3.57
CA GLN A 103 14.73 -4.66 -3.98
C GLN A 103 14.13 -3.24 -3.87
N GLY A 104 14.96 -2.25 -3.56
CA GLY A 104 14.53 -0.86 -3.38
C GLY A 104 13.55 -0.70 -2.22
N CYS A 105 12.56 0.16 -2.39
CA CYS A 105 11.56 0.44 -1.35
C CYS A 105 10.81 -0.82 -0.90
N ALA A 106 10.47 -1.69 -1.86
CA ALA A 106 9.67 -2.90 -1.64
C ALA A 106 10.41 -3.98 -0.84
N GLY A 107 11.74 -3.88 -0.68
CA GLY A 107 12.51 -4.81 0.15
C GLY A 107 12.19 -4.69 1.64
N CYS A 108 11.75 -3.51 2.08
CA CYS A 108 11.41 -3.24 3.48
C CYS A 108 9.97 -2.78 3.68
N HIS A 109 9.40 -2.07 2.70
CA HIS A 109 8.05 -1.51 2.77
C HIS A 109 7.07 -2.31 1.93
N GLU A 110 5.93 -2.65 2.53
CA GLU A 110 4.84 -3.28 1.81
C GLU A 110 4.15 -2.28 0.85
N ASP A 111 3.79 -2.75 -0.35
CA ASP A 111 3.05 -1.96 -1.31
C ASP A 111 1.54 -2.01 -1.02
N ILE A 112 1.02 -0.95 -0.39
CA ILE A 112 -0.42 -0.78 -0.13
C ILE A 112 -1.25 -0.66 -1.42
N HIS A 113 -0.61 -0.37 -2.56
CA HIS A 113 -1.27 -0.27 -3.86
C HIS A 113 -1.46 -1.62 -4.53
N ARG A 114 -1.00 -2.72 -3.91
CA ARG A 114 -1.21 -4.10 -4.40
C ARG A 114 -0.74 -4.27 -5.85
N ALA A 115 0.44 -3.72 -6.15
CA ALA A 115 1.08 -3.69 -7.46
C ALA A 115 0.32 -2.93 -8.57
N GLN A 116 -0.76 -2.20 -8.26
CA GLN A 116 -1.55 -1.48 -9.26
C GLN A 116 -0.80 -0.30 -9.91
N LEU A 117 0.18 0.29 -9.20
CA LEU A 117 0.92 1.47 -9.66
C LEU A 117 2.36 1.17 -10.10
N GLY A 118 2.80 -0.09 -9.97
CA GLY A 118 4.17 -0.52 -10.24
C GLY A 118 5.15 -0.27 -9.07
N PRO A 119 6.41 -0.74 -9.20
CA PRO A 119 7.37 -0.77 -8.08
C PRO A 119 8.15 0.53 -7.87
N ASP A 120 8.03 1.51 -8.78
CA ASP A 120 8.73 2.79 -8.69
C ASP A 120 7.99 3.73 -7.72
N CYS A 121 8.19 3.49 -6.42
CA CYS A 121 7.57 4.28 -5.35
C CYS A 121 7.99 5.75 -5.43
N ALA A 122 9.24 6.02 -5.82
CA ALA A 122 9.83 7.37 -5.88
C ALA A 122 9.16 8.27 -6.93
N ARG A 123 8.43 7.68 -7.88
CA ARG A 123 7.60 8.43 -8.83
C ARG A 123 6.52 9.27 -8.16
N CYS A 124 6.03 8.81 -6.99
CA CYS A 124 4.94 9.47 -6.27
C CYS A 124 5.33 9.81 -4.82
N HIS A 125 6.19 9.05 -4.16
CA HIS A 125 6.52 9.22 -2.74
C HIS A 125 7.95 9.73 -2.56
N GLN A 126 8.14 10.63 -1.61
CA GLN A 126 9.47 11.06 -1.19
C GLN A 126 9.85 10.39 0.14
N GLU A 127 11.10 9.97 0.29
CA GLU A 127 11.60 9.30 1.50
C GLU A 127 11.56 10.16 2.78
N ASN A 128 11.33 11.47 2.67
CA ASN A 128 11.28 12.40 3.79
C ASN A 128 9.95 12.37 4.56
N THR A 129 8.83 12.30 3.85
CA THR A 129 7.46 12.50 4.35
C THR A 129 6.52 11.40 3.90
N TRP A 130 6.89 10.65 2.86
CA TRP A 130 6.05 9.68 2.17
C TRP A 130 4.75 10.25 1.61
N GLN A 131 4.60 11.58 1.56
CA GLN A 131 3.42 12.20 0.97
C GLN A 131 3.45 12.03 -0.55
N PRO A 132 2.31 11.63 -1.15
CA PRO A 132 2.24 11.44 -2.58
C PRO A 132 2.26 12.79 -3.33
N PHE A 133 2.98 12.89 -4.44
CA PHE A 133 3.05 14.08 -5.30
C PHE A 133 2.89 13.73 -6.80
N GLY A 134 2.62 14.74 -7.63
CA GLY A 134 2.64 14.60 -9.09
C GLY A 134 1.40 13.99 -9.74
N GLN A 135 0.31 13.75 -9.00
CA GLN A 135 -0.89 13.06 -9.48
C GLN A 135 -1.53 13.75 -10.69
N ILE A 136 -1.55 15.08 -10.69
CA ILE A 136 -2.11 15.89 -11.79
C ILE A 136 -1.28 15.72 -13.06
N GLU A 137 0.05 15.81 -12.96
CA GLU A 137 0.98 15.62 -14.09
C GLU A 137 0.94 14.19 -14.62
N LEU A 138 0.81 13.19 -13.73
CA LEU A 138 0.64 11.79 -14.13
C LEU A 138 -0.66 11.61 -14.92
N HIS A 139 -1.78 12.19 -14.47
CA HIS A 139 -3.05 12.14 -15.19
C HIS A 139 -3.00 12.85 -16.54
N ALA A 140 -2.20 13.91 -16.68
CA ALA A 140 -2.01 14.60 -17.96
C ALA A 140 -1.43 13.68 -19.06
N ARG A 141 -0.82 12.55 -18.69
CA ARG A 141 -0.27 11.53 -19.59
C ARG A 141 -1.21 10.35 -19.82
N THR A 142 -2.42 10.39 -19.26
CA THR A 142 -3.45 9.36 -19.40
C THR A 142 -4.54 9.81 -20.39
N ARG A 143 -5.53 8.95 -20.61
CA ARG A 143 -6.73 9.30 -21.39
C ARG A 143 -7.66 10.28 -20.67
N PHE A 144 -7.41 10.61 -19.40
CA PHE A 144 -8.21 11.53 -18.62
C PHE A 144 -7.36 12.58 -17.90
N PRO A 145 -6.88 13.61 -18.62
CA PRO A 145 -6.22 14.76 -18.01
C PRO A 145 -7.16 15.44 -17.01
N LEU A 146 -6.70 15.61 -15.76
CA LEU A 146 -7.47 16.30 -14.73
C LEU A 146 -7.44 17.81 -15.00
N ILE A 147 -8.54 18.33 -15.54
CA ILE A 147 -8.68 19.75 -15.84
C ILE A 147 -9.93 20.34 -15.18
N GLY A 148 -9.81 21.59 -14.73
CA GLY A 148 -10.90 22.30 -14.05
C GLY A 148 -11.35 21.58 -12.78
N VAL A 149 -12.65 21.38 -12.65
CA VAL A 149 -13.25 20.77 -11.45
C VAL A 149 -12.77 19.34 -11.21
N HIS A 150 -12.42 18.58 -12.24
CA HIS A 150 -11.90 17.22 -12.10
C HIS A 150 -10.56 17.19 -11.34
N ALA A 151 -9.75 18.25 -11.44
CA ALA A 151 -8.50 18.36 -10.67
C ALA A 151 -8.74 18.66 -9.18
N ALA A 152 -9.90 19.20 -8.82
CA ALA A 152 -10.30 19.47 -7.44
C ALA A 152 -11.17 18.36 -6.84
N THR A 153 -11.64 17.42 -7.66
CA THR A 153 -12.46 16.30 -7.22
C THR A 153 -11.62 15.30 -6.41
N ALA A 154 -12.15 14.87 -5.26
CA ALA A 154 -11.49 13.87 -4.44
C ALA A 154 -11.28 12.55 -5.20
N CYS A 155 -10.09 11.94 -5.10
CA CYS A 155 -9.69 10.75 -5.87
C CYS A 155 -10.70 9.60 -5.79
N HIS A 156 -11.29 9.36 -4.62
CA HIS A 156 -12.24 8.27 -4.37
C HIS A 156 -13.55 8.38 -5.15
N ARG A 157 -13.85 9.58 -5.69
CA ARG A 157 -15.03 9.80 -6.56
C ARG A 157 -14.90 9.04 -7.88
N CYS A 158 -13.67 8.75 -8.31
CA CYS A 158 -13.36 8.05 -9.55
C CYS A 158 -12.72 6.68 -9.25
N HIS A 159 -11.75 6.64 -8.35
CA HIS A 159 -11.04 5.43 -7.93
C HIS A 159 -11.60 4.91 -6.62
N GLN A 160 -12.56 3.99 -6.69
CA GLN A 160 -13.18 3.42 -5.49
C GLN A 160 -12.11 2.74 -4.60
N GLY A 161 -12.07 3.15 -3.33
CA GLY A 161 -11.07 2.66 -2.38
C GLY A 161 -9.71 3.37 -2.46
N ALA A 162 -9.62 4.53 -3.13
CA ALA A 162 -8.40 5.35 -3.17
C ALA A 162 -7.92 5.73 -1.76
N GLU A 163 -8.83 5.93 -0.81
CA GLU A 163 -8.53 6.15 0.61
C GLU A 163 -7.82 4.95 1.27
N LEU A 164 -7.92 3.76 0.68
CA LEU A 164 -7.22 2.54 1.08
C LEU A 164 -6.05 2.20 0.15
N GLY A 165 -5.66 3.11 -0.75
CA GLY A 165 -4.55 2.92 -1.69
C GLY A 165 -4.92 2.17 -2.99
N SER A 166 -6.20 1.88 -3.23
CA SER A 166 -6.66 1.21 -4.46
C SER A 166 -6.95 2.22 -5.58
N PHE A 167 -6.23 2.09 -6.70
CA PHE A 167 -6.32 2.93 -7.89
C PHE A 167 -6.61 2.10 -9.14
N VAL A 168 -7.66 1.27 -9.06
CA VAL A 168 -8.16 0.54 -10.22
C VAL A 168 -8.61 1.54 -11.29
N PRO A 169 -8.27 1.33 -12.58
CA PRO A 169 -8.73 2.20 -13.65
C PRO A 169 -10.26 2.31 -13.68
N THR A 170 -10.74 3.53 -13.81
CA THR A 170 -12.16 3.82 -14.00
C THR A 170 -12.45 4.16 -15.45
N ASP A 171 -13.71 4.04 -15.84
CA ASP A 171 -14.15 4.48 -17.15
C ASP A 171 -14.11 6.00 -17.26
N THR A 172 -13.69 6.49 -18.43
CA THR A 172 -13.43 7.91 -18.71
C THR A 172 -14.57 8.56 -19.50
N GLU A 173 -15.60 7.80 -19.86
CA GLU A 173 -16.77 8.32 -20.56
C GLU A 173 -17.57 9.29 -19.68
N CYS A 174 -17.95 10.44 -20.24
CA CYS A 174 -18.63 11.50 -19.49
C CYS A 174 -19.90 10.99 -18.79
N LEU A 175 -20.67 10.14 -19.47
CA LEU A 175 -21.95 9.62 -18.97
C LEU A 175 -21.80 8.62 -17.82
N THR A 176 -20.59 8.08 -17.58
CA THR A 176 -20.37 7.19 -16.44
C THR A 176 -20.61 7.90 -15.12
N CYS A 177 -20.32 9.21 -15.05
CA CYS A 177 -20.64 10.05 -13.89
C CYS A 177 -21.81 11.02 -14.16
N HIS A 178 -21.88 11.61 -15.36
CA HIS A 178 -22.79 12.72 -15.66
C HIS A 178 -24.13 12.31 -16.27
N ARG A 179 -24.53 11.02 -16.21
CA ARG A 179 -25.85 10.58 -16.69
C ARG A 179 -27.00 11.34 -16.02
N SER A 180 -26.84 11.62 -14.71
CA SER A 180 -27.86 12.36 -13.96
C SER A 180 -27.94 13.83 -14.37
N ASP A 181 -26.82 14.44 -14.77
CA ASP A 181 -26.77 15.81 -15.29
C ASP A 181 -27.45 15.90 -16.65
N LEU A 182 -27.17 14.94 -17.56
CA LEU A 182 -27.84 14.83 -18.85
C LEU A 182 -29.37 14.74 -18.69
N ALA A 183 -29.84 13.89 -17.77
CA ALA A 183 -31.27 13.70 -17.54
C ALA A 183 -31.97 14.96 -16.97
N ARG A 184 -31.23 15.83 -16.26
CA ARG A 184 -31.75 17.09 -15.71
C ARG A 184 -31.66 18.27 -16.68
N ALA A 185 -30.92 18.14 -17.78
CA ALA A 185 -30.69 19.23 -18.71
C ALA A 185 -31.94 19.52 -19.56
N VAL A 186 -32.61 20.64 -19.26
CA VAL A 186 -33.84 21.09 -19.93
C VAL A 186 -33.65 22.30 -20.83
N ASN A 187 -32.52 23.01 -20.71
CA ASN A 187 -32.20 24.18 -21.52
C ASN A 187 -30.73 24.15 -22.00
N PRO A 188 -30.46 23.68 -23.23
CA PRO A 188 -31.40 23.03 -24.15
C PRO A 188 -31.83 21.64 -23.67
N ASN A 189 -32.98 21.15 -24.12
CA ASN A 189 -33.43 19.78 -23.85
C ASN A 189 -32.60 18.79 -24.66
N HIS A 190 -31.54 18.26 -24.06
CA HIS A 190 -30.59 17.36 -24.70
C HIS A 190 -31.26 16.07 -25.20
N ALA A 191 -32.14 15.49 -24.38
CA ALA A 191 -32.86 14.26 -24.73
C ALA A 191 -33.79 14.49 -25.93
N GLY A 192 -34.52 15.60 -25.96
CA GLY A 192 -35.40 15.97 -27.08
C GLY A 192 -34.67 16.26 -28.39
N LEU A 193 -33.42 16.70 -28.30
CA LEU A 193 -32.56 17.00 -29.45
C LEU A 193 -31.66 15.83 -29.88
N GLY A 194 -31.68 14.72 -29.12
CA GLY A 194 -30.79 13.57 -29.35
C GLY A 194 -29.31 13.83 -29.00
N TRP A 195 -29.00 14.91 -28.28
CA TRP A 195 -27.65 15.26 -27.83
C TRP A 195 -27.30 14.53 -26.55
N VAL A 196 -27.19 13.20 -26.65
CA VAL A 196 -26.99 12.31 -25.49
C VAL A 196 -25.59 11.74 -25.39
N ASP A 197 -24.69 12.09 -26.32
CA ASP A 197 -23.31 11.66 -26.36
C ASP A 197 -22.38 12.83 -26.75
N ARG A 198 -21.07 12.55 -26.87
CA ARG A 198 -20.06 13.52 -27.36
C ARG A 198 -20.15 14.89 -26.68
N CYS A 199 -20.27 14.88 -25.35
CA CYS A 199 -20.49 16.06 -24.52
C CYS A 199 -19.44 17.16 -24.76
N ASN A 200 -18.21 16.75 -25.05
CA ASN A 200 -17.06 17.62 -25.32
C ASN A 200 -17.17 18.46 -26.60
N ARG A 201 -18.19 18.25 -27.44
CA ARG A 201 -18.49 19.14 -28.58
C ARG A 201 -18.94 20.52 -28.15
N CYS A 202 -19.59 20.61 -26.99
CA CYS A 202 -20.16 21.85 -26.47
C CYS A 202 -19.64 22.15 -25.06
N HIS A 203 -19.44 21.13 -24.22
CA HIS A 203 -19.03 21.31 -22.83
C HIS A 203 -17.53 21.18 -22.65
N LEU A 204 -16.94 22.17 -22.00
CA LEU A 204 -15.60 22.07 -21.44
C LEU A 204 -15.68 21.54 -20.00
N PRO A 205 -14.83 20.59 -19.61
CA PRO A 205 -14.78 20.05 -18.23
C PRO A 205 -14.30 21.07 -17.18
N ARG A 206 -14.12 22.33 -17.56
CA ARG A 206 -13.84 23.47 -16.67
C ARG A 206 -15.11 24.19 -16.22
N THR A 207 -16.12 24.24 -17.09
CA THR A 207 -17.39 24.95 -16.87
C THR A 207 -18.53 24.13 -17.45
N TRP A 208 -19.26 23.41 -16.60
CA TRP A 208 -20.41 22.61 -17.06
C TRP A 208 -21.60 23.49 -17.52
N ASN A 209 -21.66 24.72 -16.99
CA ASN A 209 -22.81 25.63 -17.15
C ASN A 209 -22.68 26.57 -18.36
N HIS A 210 -21.59 26.50 -19.12
CA HIS A 210 -21.40 27.28 -20.34
C HIS A 210 -21.00 26.32 -21.46
N ALA A 211 -21.89 26.18 -22.44
CA ALA A 211 -21.59 25.49 -23.68
C ALA A 211 -20.92 26.50 -24.61
N GLU A 212 -19.63 26.31 -24.90
CA GLU A 212 -18.95 27.10 -25.91
C GLU A 212 -19.09 26.35 -27.24
N ILE A 213 -19.90 26.88 -28.15
CA ILE A 213 -19.88 26.44 -29.54
C ILE A 213 -18.60 27.05 -30.13
N ASN A 214 -17.52 26.28 -30.12
CA ASN A 214 -16.34 26.62 -30.90
C ASN A 214 -16.74 26.52 -32.38
N ASN A 215 -17.02 27.68 -32.97
CA ASN A 215 -17.23 27.86 -34.41
C ASN A 215 -15.87 27.91 -35.11
#